data_AF-A0A8S1R291-F1
#
_entry.id   AF-A0A8S1R291-F1
#
_cell.length_a   1.000
_cell.length_b   1.000
_cell.length_c   1.000
_cell.angle_alpha   90.00
_cell.angle_beta   90.00
_cell.angle_gamma   90.00
#
_symmetry.space_group_name_H-M   'P 1'
#
loop_
_entity.id
_entity.type
_entity.pdbx_description
1 polymer ?
#
loop_
_entity_poly.entity_id
_entity_poly.type
_entity_poly.pdbx_seq_one_letter_code
_entity_poly.pdbx_strand_id
1 'polypeptide(L)'
;MKSIEILFITFAIASCIYTPAERQFNQEALTGAYRFNNLPEPQNVSNCGKDATQIDLFNFVGYMLQKADKASLSQLLGLKKEVDDYFNALPEEYTSCLYAEPEFIEICTIYGLKETDKMEQITDKMYQYAMGHFLSTKKEIHQGNLLWNTDHKYNDAGYLIASFAKKALVTGIDYVE
;
A
#
# COMPACT_ATOMS: atom_id res chain seq x y z
N MET A 1 5.90 18.23 4.11
CA MET A 1 6.05 16.77 4.33
C MET A 1 4.68 16.17 4.57
N LYS A 2 3.90 16.16 3.50
CA LYS A 2 2.61 15.50 3.30
C LYS A 2 2.65 15.34 1.77
N SER A 3 2.44 14.20 1.18
CA SER A 3 1.71 13.04 1.63
C SER A 3 2.35 11.82 0.97
N ILE A 4 1.72 10.65 1.14
CA ILE A 4 2.24 9.37 0.69
C ILE A 4 3.40 8.92 1.56
N GLU A 5 4.32 8.07 1.08
CA GLU A 5 4.78 6.85 1.77
C GLU A 5 3.59 5.89 2.12
N ILE A 6 2.45 6.44 2.52
CA ILE A 6 1.22 5.84 3.06
C ILE A 6 0.31 5.07 2.06
N LEU A 7 0.60 4.89 0.76
CA LEU A 7 -0.24 3.95 -0.05
C LEU A 7 0.21 2.50 0.12
N PHE A 8 1.45 2.22 -0.27
CA PHE A 8 1.96 0.85 -0.33
C PHE A 8 2.64 0.42 0.95
N ILE A 9 3.14 1.39 1.72
CA ILE A 9 3.55 1.13 3.09
C ILE A 9 2.32 1.03 3.99
N THR A 10 1.12 1.51 3.61
CA THR A 10 -0.16 1.24 4.34
C THR A 10 -1.07 0.22 3.67
N PHE A 11 -0.57 -0.50 2.65
CA PHE A 11 -0.86 -1.93 2.55
C PHE A 11 -0.04 -2.73 3.57
N ALA A 12 1.02 -2.12 4.10
CA ALA A 12 1.66 -2.54 5.32
C ALA A 12 0.89 -1.96 6.55
N ILE A 13 1.20 -0.79 7.13
CA ILE A 13 0.82 -0.28 8.49
C ILE A 13 -0.65 0.09 8.71
N ALA A 14 -1.53 -0.68 8.14
CA ALA A 14 -2.93 -0.59 8.44
C ALA A 14 -3.18 -1.23 9.88
N SER A 15 -2.14 -1.66 10.60
CA SER A 15 -2.17 -2.64 11.67
C SER A 15 -2.71 -2.34 13.08
N CYS A 16 -3.30 -1.17 13.38
CA CYS A 16 -2.97 -0.49 14.63
C CYS A 16 -4.06 -0.29 15.74
N ILE A 17 -4.20 -1.21 16.72
CA ILE A 17 -5.06 -1.24 17.97
C ILE A 17 -6.58 -1.41 17.83
N TYR A 18 -7.09 -2.48 18.44
CA TYR A 18 -8.46 -2.63 19.00
C TYR A 18 -9.47 -1.46 18.80
N THR A 19 -10.63 -1.65 18.17
CA THR A 19 -10.85 -1.88 16.72
C THR A 19 -12.36 -1.91 16.41
N PRO A 20 -12.87 -1.13 15.44
CA PRO A 20 -13.75 -1.65 14.40
C PRO A 20 -12.93 -2.56 13.44
N ALA A 21 -13.59 -3.54 12.83
CA ALA A 21 -12.92 -4.70 12.22
C ALA A 21 -11.91 -4.35 11.11
N GLU A 22 -12.15 -3.26 10.38
CA GLU A 22 -11.30 -2.76 9.29
C GLU A 22 -9.86 -2.55 9.75
N ARG A 23 -9.66 -2.05 10.98
CA ARG A 23 -8.34 -1.82 11.60
C ARG A 23 -7.59 -3.13 11.94
N GLN A 24 -8.28 -4.27 12.05
CA GLN A 24 -7.65 -5.60 12.17
C GLN A 24 -7.31 -6.22 10.82
N PHE A 25 -8.18 -6.07 9.82
CA PHE A 25 -7.92 -6.54 8.45
C PHE A 25 -6.69 -5.85 7.85
N ASN A 26 -6.61 -4.57 8.15
CA ASN A 26 -5.48 -3.73 7.94
C ASN A 26 -4.19 -4.25 8.68
N GLN A 27 -4.25 -4.94 9.84
CA GLN A 27 -3.09 -5.62 10.49
C GLN A 27 -2.67 -6.89 9.79
N GLU A 28 -3.63 -7.70 9.37
CA GLU A 28 -3.34 -8.89 8.60
C GLU A 28 -2.50 -8.52 7.35
N ALA A 29 -2.84 -7.41 6.68
CA ALA A 29 -2.07 -6.87 5.57
C ALA A 29 -0.62 -6.47 5.93
N LEU A 30 -0.37 -5.78 7.06
CA LEU A 30 1.01 -5.53 7.55
C LEU A 30 1.78 -6.83 7.76
N THR A 31 1.16 -7.79 8.44
CA THR A 31 1.79 -9.08 8.73
C THR A 31 2.12 -9.82 7.42
N GLY A 32 1.28 -9.69 6.39
CA GLY A 32 1.53 -10.18 5.05
C GLY A 32 2.76 -9.53 4.40
N ALA A 33 2.86 -8.21 4.49
CA ALA A 33 3.97 -7.44 3.96
C ALA A 33 5.31 -7.72 4.70
N TYR A 34 5.25 -7.89 6.02
CA TYR A 34 6.37 -8.32 6.85
C TYR A 34 6.83 -9.74 6.50
N ARG A 35 5.87 -10.68 6.34
CA ARG A 35 6.13 -12.05 5.89
C ARG A 35 6.81 -12.09 4.52
N PHE A 36 6.42 -11.24 3.57
CA PHE A 36 7.09 -11.12 2.27
C PHE A 36 8.55 -10.66 2.40
N ASN A 37 8.80 -9.68 3.27
CA ASN A 37 10.14 -9.12 3.47
C ASN A 37 11.00 -9.94 4.46
N ASN A 38 10.51 -11.08 4.97
CA ASN A 38 11.15 -11.92 5.99
C ASN A 38 11.46 -11.18 7.31
N LEU A 39 10.56 -10.26 7.70
CA LEU A 39 10.66 -9.51 8.96
C LEU A 39 9.97 -10.25 10.12
N PRO A 40 10.39 -10.03 11.38
CA PRO A 40 9.66 -10.51 12.56
C PRO A 40 8.26 -9.91 12.57
N GLU A 41 7.20 -10.69 12.79
CA GLU A 41 5.82 -10.20 12.66
C GLU A 41 5.59 -8.91 13.46
N PRO A 42 4.77 -7.97 12.95
CA PRO A 42 4.46 -6.73 13.65
C PRO A 42 3.87 -7.05 15.02
N GLN A 43 4.45 -6.47 16.05
CA GLN A 43 4.05 -6.75 17.43
C GLN A 43 2.95 -5.79 17.88
N ASN A 44 2.94 -4.59 17.30
CA ASN A 44 2.01 -3.55 17.67
C ASN A 44 1.02 -3.30 16.54
N VAL A 45 -0.16 -3.83 16.79
CA VAL A 45 -1.24 -2.93 17.18
C VAL A 45 -0.74 -1.62 17.82
N SER A 46 -0.53 -0.56 17.00
CA SER A 46 -0.18 0.82 17.41
C SER A 46 -1.40 1.77 17.37
N ASN A 47 -1.33 3.08 17.10
CA ASN A 47 -2.45 4.01 17.38
C ASN A 47 -2.74 5.13 16.35
N CYS A 48 -2.10 5.13 15.18
CA CYS A 48 -2.21 6.27 14.26
C CYS A 48 -3.62 6.47 13.66
N GLY A 49 -4.12 7.71 13.82
CA GLY A 49 -5.38 8.18 13.27
C GLY A 49 -6.62 7.69 14.02
N LYS A 50 -7.73 8.41 13.80
CA LYS A 50 -9.05 7.99 14.28
C LYS A 50 -9.54 6.81 13.45
N ASP A 51 -10.42 5.99 14.02
CA ASP A 51 -10.99 4.82 13.32
C ASP A 51 -11.63 5.16 11.98
N ALA A 52 -12.26 6.33 11.86
CA ALA A 52 -12.80 6.83 10.60
C ALA A 52 -11.73 6.91 9.48
N THR A 53 -10.49 7.28 9.80
CA THR A 53 -9.38 7.33 8.83
C THR A 53 -8.92 5.93 8.42
N GLN A 54 -8.94 4.97 9.35
CA GLN A 54 -8.57 3.57 9.07
C GLN A 54 -9.64 2.85 8.24
N ILE A 55 -10.92 3.10 8.53
CA ILE A 55 -12.06 2.61 7.74
C ILE A 55 -12.04 3.23 6.34
N ASP A 56 -11.79 4.53 6.22
CA ASP A 56 -11.68 5.22 4.93
C ASP A 56 -10.52 4.66 4.09
N LEU A 57 -9.35 4.44 4.69
CA LEU A 57 -8.21 3.79 4.05
C LEU A 57 -8.54 2.36 3.57
N PHE A 58 -9.12 1.52 4.44
CA PHE A 58 -9.51 0.15 4.12
C PHE A 58 -10.45 0.11 2.90
N ASN A 59 -11.44 1.02 2.89
CA ASN A 59 -12.39 1.15 1.79
C ASN A 59 -11.72 1.70 0.51
N PHE A 60 -10.79 2.66 0.63
CA PHE A 60 -10.04 3.19 -0.50
C PHE A 60 -9.17 2.12 -1.17
N VAL A 61 -8.50 1.27 -0.37
CA VAL A 61 -7.74 0.12 -0.87
C VAL A 61 -8.65 -0.85 -1.65
N GLY A 62 -9.77 -1.26 -1.06
CA GLY A 62 -10.74 -2.15 -1.73
C GLY A 62 -11.28 -1.55 -3.03
N TYR A 63 -11.63 -0.25 -3.01
CA TYR A 63 -12.06 0.51 -4.18
C TYR A 63 -11.00 0.53 -5.29
N MET A 64 -9.76 0.87 -4.95
CA MET A 64 -8.67 0.99 -5.92
C MET A 64 -8.30 -0.36 -6.55
N LEU A 65 -8.27 -1.44 -5.76
CA LEU A 65 -8.08 -2.80 -6.28
C LEU A 65 -9.18 -3.17 -7.27
N GLN A 66 -10.46 -2.97 -6.90
CA GLN A 66 -11.60 -3.30 -7.76
C GLN A 66 -11.61 -2.46 -9.06
N LYS A 67 -11.21 -1.18 -8.96
CA LYS A 67 -11.17 -0.26 -10.11
C LYS A 67 -10.00 -0.57 -11.03
N ALA A 68 -8.82 -0.84 -10.48
CA ALA A 68 -7.63 -1.21 -11.25
C ALA A 68 -7.79 -2.59 -11.92
N ASP A 69 -8.50 -3.53 -11.29
CA ASP A 69 -8.88 -4.82 -11.89
C ASP A 69 -9.79 -4.67 -13.13
N LYS A 70 -10.51 -3.54 -13.26
CA LYS A 70 -11.33 -3.24 -14.44
C LYS A 70 -10.65 -2.29 -15.45
N ALA A 71 -9.54 -1.66 -15.07
CA ALA A 71 -8.88 -0.64 -15.88
C ALA A 71 -8.08 -1.16 -17.08
N SER A 72 -8.05 -0.38 -18.16
CA SER A 72 -7.14 -0.54 -19.30
C SER A 72 -5.82 0.21 -19.08
N LEU A 73 -4.82 -0.04 -19.94
CA LEU A 73 -3.53 0.65 -19.92
C LEU A 73 -3.67 2.18 -20.01
N SER A 74 -4.61 2.69 -20.81
CA SER A 74 -4.85 4.14 -20.96
C SER A 74 -5.49 4.79 -19.73
N GLN A 75 -6.04 3.99 -18.80
CA GLN A 75 -6.67 4.49 -17.57
C GLN A 75 -5.70 4.56 -16.38
N LEU A 76 -4.49 3.97 -16.48
CA LEU A 76 -3.52 3.94 -15.37
C LEU A 76 -3.14 5.34 -14.86
N LEU A 77 -3.03 6.34 -15.75
CA LEU A 77 -2.69 7.72 -15.35
C LEU A 77 -3.79 8.34 -14.47
N GLY A 78 -5.06 8.01 -14.75
CA GLY A 78 -6.19 8.42 -13.90
C GLY A 78 -6.15 7.75 -12.53
N LEU A 79 -5.84 6.45 -12.48
CA LEU A 79 -5.66 5.73 -11.21
C LEU A 79 -4.52 6.31 -10.37
N LYS A 80 -3.39 6.65 -10.98
CA LYS A 80 -2.27 7.33 -10.32
C LYS A 80 -2.72 8.66 -9.71
N LYS A 81 -3.46 9.47 -10.46
CA LYS A 81 -3.97 10.76 -9.97
C LYS A 81 -4.93 10.59 -8.78
N GLU A 82 -5.85 9.64 -8.83
CA GLU A 82 -6.78 9.40 -7.72
C GLU A 82 -6.07 8.92 -6.45
N VAL A 83 -5.01 8.12 -6.61
CA VAL A 83 -4.07 7.80 -5.54
C VAL A 83 -3.43 9.06 -4.98
N ASP A 84 -2.78 9.86 -5.82
CA ASP A 84 -2.08 11.08 -5.39
C ASP A 84 -3.04 12.03 -4.65
N ASP A 85 -4.25 12.25 -5.18
CA ASP A 85 -5.30 13.08 -4.59
C ASP A 85 -5.78 12.56 -3.23
N TYR A 86 -5.98 11.24 -3.08
CA TYR A 86 -6.42 10.64 -1.82
C TYR A 86 -5.44 10.92 -0.67
N PHE A 87 -4.16 10.64 -0.88
CA PHE A 87 -3.16 10.87 0.16
C PHE A 87 -2.90 12.35 0.42
N ASN A 88 -3.01 13.21 -0.61
CA ASN A 88 -2.96 14.66 -0.42
C ASN A 88 -4.10 15.19 0.47
N ALA A 89 -5.21 14.44 0.61
CA ALA A 89 -6.33 14.78 1.50
C ALA A 89 -6.21 14.20 2.93
N LEU A 90 -5.22 13.35 3.23
CA LEU A 90 -5.10 12.74 4.56
C LEU A 90 -4.78 13.79 5.67
N PRO A 91 -5.31 13.61 6.89
CA PRO A 91 -5.00 14.50 8.01
C PRO A 91 -3.51 14.52 8.37
N GLU A 92 -2.96 15.70 8.60
CA GLU A 92 -1.56 15.89 9.05
C GLU A 92 -1.23 15.10 10.32
N GLU A 93 -2.16 15.06 11.26
CA GLU A 93 -2.05 14.29 12.51
C GLU A 93 -1.83 12.80 12.24
N TYR A 94 -2.56 12.24 11.27
CA TYR A 94 -2.41 10.84 10.86
C TYR A 94 -1.06 10.60 10.18
N THR A 95 -0.71 11.43 9.19
CA THR A 95 0.55 11.25 8.46
C THR A 95 1.76 11.41 9.40
N SER A 96 1.74 12.41 10.29
CA SER A 96 2.83 12.69 11.23
C SER A 96 3.01 11.59 12.27
N CYS A 97 1.91 10.99 12.74
CA CYS A 97 1.98 9.80 13.58
C CYS A 97 2.65 8.63 12.84
N LEU A 98 2.23 8.41 11.59
CA LEU A 98 2.70 7.27 10.80
C LEU A 98 4.18 7.37 10.44
N TYR A 99 4.69 8.59 10.18
CA TYR A 99 6.13 8.88 10.05
C TYR A 99 6.95 8.63 11.33
N ALA A 100 6.32 8.48 12.49
CA ALA A 100 6.98 8.18 13.75
C ALA A 100 6.91 6.69 14.13
N GLU A 101 6.16 5.86 13.39
CA GLU A 101 6.03 4.43 13.69
C GLU A 101 7.29 3.66 13.24
N PRO A 102 7.98 2.93 14.14
CA PRO A 102 9.16 2.16 13.76
C PRO A 102 8.88 1.11 12.68
N GLU A 103 7.70 0.47 12.76
CA GLU A 103 7.26 -0.57 11.81
C GLU A 103 7.00 0.00 10.40
N PHE A 104 6.70 1.30 10.29
CA PHE A 104 6.60 2.04 9.03
C PHE A 104 7.98 2.28 8.43
N ILE A 105 8.87 2.89 9.21
CA ILE A 105 10.22 3.30 8.82
C ILE A 105 11.05 2.08 8.36
N GLU A 106 10.87 0.93 9.00
CA GLU A 106 11.53 -0.32 8.59
C GLU A 106 11.13 -0.72 7.15
N ILE A 107 9.84 -0.68 6.79
CA ILE A 107 9.41 -0.95 5.42
C ILE A 107 9.82 0.16 4.44
N CYS A 108 9.76 1.45 4.82
CA CYS A 108 10.31 2.54 4.01
C CYS A 108 11.76 2.22 3.59
N THR A 109 12.57 1.86 4.57
CA THR A 109 14.00 1.53 4.41
C THR A 109 14.20 0.34 3.47
N ILE A 110 13.41 -0.72 3.61
CA ILE A 110 13.51 -1.94 2.79
C ILE A 110 13.11 -1.71 1.33
N TYR A 111 12.25 -0.72 1.06
CA TYR A 111 11.91 -0.27 -0.30
C TYR A 111 12.83 0.85 -0.81
N GLY A 112 13.90 1.19 -0.08
CA GLY A 112 14.88 2.18 -0.48
C GLY A 112 14.34 3.62 -0.45
N LEU A 113 13.23 3.85 0.26
CA LEU A 113 12.59 5.14 0.43
C LEU A 113 13.27 5.92 1.56
N LYS A 114 13.27 7.25 1.42
CA LYS A 114 13.84 8.19 2.39
C LYS A 114 12.81 9.24 2.76
N GLU A 115 12.93 9.81 3.96
CA GLU A 115 12.13 10.96 4.45
C GLU A 115 12.13 12.18 3.50
N THR A 116 13.08 12.24 2.56
CA THR A 116 13.22 13.30 1.55
C THR A 116 12.52 13.00 0.21
N ASP A 117 12.08 11.76 -0.01
CA ASP A 117 11.44 11.36 -1.27
C ASP A 117 10.01 11.93 -1.32
N LYS A 118 9.63 12.50 -2.46
CA LYS A 118 8.27 13.03 -2.65
C LYS A 118 7.36 11.90 -3.14
N MET A 119 6.06 11.95 -2.82
CA MET A 119 5.09 11.02 -3.44
C MET A 119 5.30 10.89 -4.92
N GLU A 120 5.29 12.02 -5.63
CA GLU A 120 5.11 12.01 -7.07
C GLU A 120 6.17 11.10 -7.72
N GLN A 121 7.38 11.08 -7.15
CA GLN A 121 8.50 10.20 -7.50
C GLN A 121 8.27 8.72 -7.16
N ILE A 122 7.60 8.42 -6.04
CA ILE A 122 7.15 7.09 -5.62
C ILE A 122 6.00 6.60 -6.52
N THR A 123 4.90 7.35 -6.69
CA THR A 123 3.85 6.92 -7.65
C THR A 123 4.36 6.86 -9.07
N ASP A 124 5.26 7.75 -9.49
CA ASP A 124 5.86 7.69 -10.82
C ASP A 124 6.57 6.36 -11.04
N LYS A 125 7.41 5.90 -10.09
CA LYS A 125 8.05 4.59 -10.15
C LYS A 125 7.02 3.45 -10.25
N MET A 126 5.98 3.49 -9.41
CA MET A 126 4.95 2.44 -9.38
C MET A 126 4.07 2.43 -10.63
N TYR A 127 3.76 3.61 -11.17
CA TYR A 127 3.05 3.81 -12.43
C TYR A 127 3.90 3.37 -13.63
N GLN A 128 5.18 3.73 -13.67
CA GLN A 128 6.13 3.31 -14.72
C GLN A 128 6.30 1.79 -14.73
N TYR A 129 6.45 1.16 -13.56
CA TYR A 129 6.48 -0.30 -13.45
C TYR A 129 5.15 -0.92 -13.92
N ALA A 130 4.00 -0.41 -13.45
CA ALA A 130 2.68 -0.87 -13.87
C ALA A 130 2.39 -0.70 -15.37
N MET A 131 3.00 0.30 -16.03
CA MET A 131 2.96 0.46 -17.47
C MET A 131 3.84 -0.56 -18.19
N GLY A 132 5.12 -0.67 -17.79
CA GLY A 132 6.09 -1.56 -18.42
C GLY A 132 5.69 -3.04 -18.30
N HIS A 133 5.11 -3.40 -17.15
CA HIS A 133 4.75 -4.77 -16.79
C HIS A 133 3.22 -5.01 -16.75
N PHE A 134 2.46 -4.24 -17.53
CA PHE A 134 0.99 -4.17 -17.44
C PHE A 134 0.28 -5.52 -17.35
N LEU A 135 0.63 -6.52 -18.18
CA LEU A 135 -0.02 -7.83 -18.14
C LEU A 135 0.28 -8.64 -16.87
N SER A 136 1.46 -8.45 -16.28
CA SER A 136 1.84 -9.07 -15.01
C SER A 136 1.15 -8.36 -13.85
N THR A 137 1.30 -7.04 -13.79
CA THR A 137 0.63 -6.16 -12.82
C THR A 137 -0.89 -6.35 -12.83
N LYS A 138 -1.51 -6.57 -13.99
CA LYS A 138 -2.95 -6.83 -14.11
C LYS A 138 -3.37 -8.12 -13.42
N LYS A 139 -2.58 -9.20 -13.53
CA LYS A 139 -2.84 -10.48 -12.85
C LYS A 139 -2.67 -10.33 -11.33
N GLU A 140 -1.63 -9.62 -10.90
CA GLU A 140 -1.38 -9.34 -9.48
C GLU A 140 -2.52 -8.51 -8.87
N ILE A 141 -2.96 -7.45 -9.54
CA ILE A 141 -4.11 -6.62 -9.12
C ILE A 141 -5.41 -7.43 -9.09
N HIS A 142 -5.66 -8.30 -10.07
CA HIS A 142 -6.83 -9.18 -10.06
C HIS A 142 -6.84 -10.11 -8.84
N GLN A 143 -5.70 -10.74 -8.55
CA GLN A 143 -5.54 -11.59 -7.36
C GLN A 143 -5.70 -10.78 -6.06
N GLY A 144 -5.12 -9.58 -5.99
CA GLY A 144 -5.30 -8.67 -4.85
C GLY A 144 -6.76 -8.26 -4.64
N ASN A 145 -7.49 -7.96 -5.71
CA ASN A 145 -8.92 -7.66 -5.68
C ASN A 145 -9.74 -8.83 -5.13
N LEU A 146 -9.46 -10.07 -5.57
CA LEU A 146 -10.11 -11.27 -5.01
C LEU A 146 -9.77 -11.43 -3.52
N LEU A 147 -8.50 -11.37 -3.14
CA LEU A 147 -8.05 -11.55 -1.75
C LEU A 147 -8.66 -10.52 -0.80
N TRP A 148 -8.77 -9.25 -1.21
CA TRP A 148 -9.31 -8.17 -0.39
C TRP A 148 -10.85 -8.12 -0.38
N ASN A 149 -11.47 -8.05 -1.56
CA ASN A 149 -12.90 -7.74 -1.69
C ASN A 149 -13.82 -8.97 -1.75
N THR A 150 -13.27 -10.19 -1.91
CA THR A 150 -14.07 -11.43 -2.07
C THR A 150 -13.73 -12.49 -1.04
N ASP A 151 -12.44 -12.81 -0.87
CA ASP A 151 -11.96 -13.89 0.00
C ASP A 151 -11.69 -13.43 1.44
N HIS A 152 -11.56 -12.12 1.68
CA HIS A 152 -11.19 -11.50 2.96
C HIS A 152 -9.89 -12.06 3.57
N LYS A 153 -8.91 -12.36 2.72
CA LYS A 153 -7.57 -12.86 3.07
C LYS A 153 -6.56 -11.72 3.03
N TYR A 154 -6.70 -10.78 3.96
CA TYR A 154 -5.94 -9.53 3.93
C TYR A 154 -4.43 -9.74 4.12
N ASN A 155 -4.02 -10.81 4.82
CA ASN A 155 -2.62 -11.21 4.93
C ASN A 155 -1.99 -11.63 3.58
N ASP A 156 -2.70 -12.44 2.80
CA ASP A 156 -2.21 -12.84 1.47
C ASP A 156 -2.26 -11.67 0.49
N ALA A 157 -3.23 -10.74 0.65
CA ALA A 157 -3.25 -9.48 -0.08
C ALA A 157 -2.00 -8.64 0.26
N GLY A 158 -1.73 -8.36 1.54
CA GLY A 158 -0.58 -7.59 1.97
C GLY A 158 0.77 -8.18 1.51
N TYR A 159 0.89 -9.51 1.50
CA TYR A 159 2.05 -10.22 0.94
C TYR A 159 2.21 -9.96 -0.57
N LEU A 160 1.13 -10.08 -1.35
CA LEU A 160 1.15 -9.83 -2.79
C LEU A 160 1.44 -8.36 -3.10
N ILE A 161 0.89 -7.42 -2.33
CA ILE A 161 1.19 -6.01 -2.52
C ILE A 161 2.64 -5.67 -2.15
N ALA A 162 3.19 -6.23 -1.07
CA ALA A 162 4.59 -6.04 -0.71
C ALA A 162 5.53 -6.53 -1.82
N SER A 163 5.19 -7.66 -2.46
CA SER A 163 5.88 -8.15 -3.66
C SER A 163 5.85 -7.13 -4.81
N PHE A 164 4.68 -6.60 -5.15
CA PHE A 164 4.55 -5.56 -6.18
C PHE A 164 5.34 -4.29 -5.84
N ALA A 165 5.25 -3.80 -4.60
CA ALA A 165 5.97 -2.62 -4.13
C ALA A 165 7.50 -2.83 -4.22
N LYS A 166 8.01 -4.01 -3.81
CA LYS A 166 9.43 -4.35 -3.94
C LYS A 166 9.89 -4.34 -5.39
N LYS A 167 9.11 -4.94 -6.31
CA LYS A 167 9.43 -4.92 -7.74
C LYS A 167 9.47 -3.49 -8.29
N ALA A 168 8.41 -2.72 -8.06
CA ALA A 168 8.29 -1.36 -8.57
C ALA A 168 9.34 -0.37 -8.02
N LEU A 169 9.66 -0.46 -6.73
CA LEU A 169 10.50 0.54 -6.05
C LEU A 169 11.98 0.17 -5.99
N VAL A 170 12.30 -1.13 -5.93
CA VAL A 170 13.68 -1.63 -5.74
C VAL A 170 14.26 -2.28 -7.00
N THR A 171 13.49 -3.09 -7.74
CA THR A 171 14.01 -3.72 -8.97
C THR A 171 13.77 -2.89 -10.23
N GLY A 172 12.78 -2.00 -10.22
CA GLY A 172 12.49 -1.10 -11.33
C GLY A 172 12.01 -1.83 -12.59
N ILE A 173 12.21 -1.19 -13.74
CA ILE A 173 11.72 -1.66 -15.05
C ILE A 173 12.57 -2.84 -15.58
N ASP A 174 13.79 -3.02 -15.08
CA ASP A 174 14.77 -3.99 -15.59
C ASP A 174 14.40 -5.47 -15.33
N TYR A 175 13.33 -5.74 -14.59
CA TYR A 175 12.86 -7.09 -14.28
C TYR A 175 11.97 -7.67 -15.40
N VAL A 176 12.59 -8.01 -16.53
CA VAL A 176 11.96 -8.86 -17.56
C VAL A 176 12.24 -10.33 -17.23
N GLU A 177 11.21 -11.06 -16.81
CA GLU A 177 11.20 -12.54 -16.77
C GLU A 177 11.04 -13.14 -18.17
#